data_AF-A0A0Q2U7J9-F1
#
_entry.id   AF-A0A0Q2U7J9-F1
#
_cell.length_a   1.000
_cell.length_b   1.000
_cell.length_c   1.000
_cell.angle_alpha   90.00
_cell.angle_beta   90.00
_cell.angle_gamma   90.00
#
_symmetry.space_group_name_H-M   'P 1'
#
loop_
_entity.id
_entity.type
_entity.pdbx_description
1 polymer ?
#
loop_
_entity_poly.entity_id
_entity_poly.type
_entity_poly.pdbx_seq_one_letter_code
_entity_poly.pdbx_strand_id
1 'polypeptide(L)'
;MNTTEHTIDPWTSADHDPHQPPAVGSDADTENLYADWDLEIEHHRAQLVTSLNTALSALTGAHTAVSALLSDQVYDVEFSEGTSGEDVAAFITESLRLTRAAYALTQHVTDRS
;
A
#
# COMPACT_ATOMS: atom_id res chain seq x y z
N MET A 1 -29.93 38.54 -8.68
CA MET A 1 -28.54 38.07 -8.55
C MET A 1 -28.43 37.40 -7.20
N ASN A 2 -28.30 36.07 -7.19
CA ASN A 2 -27.59 35.23 -6.21
C ASN A 2 -28.03 33.78 -6.43
N THR A 3 -27.25 33.08 -7.25
CA THR A 3 -27.28 31.62 -7.38
C THR A 3 -26.45 31.07 -6.24
N THR A 4 -27.04 30.37 -5.28
CA THR A 4 -26.29 29.62 -4.28
C THR A 4 -25.80 28.32 -4.92
N GLU A 5 -24.52 28.29 -5.29
CA GLU A 5 -23.81 27.06 -5.64
C GLU A 5 -23.80 26.14 -4.42
N HIS A 6 -24.54 25.03 -4.52
CA HIS A 6 -24.47 23.94 -3.56
C HIS A 6 -23.25 23.09 -3.95
N THR A 7 -22.08 23.43 -3.42
CA THR A 7 -20.91 22.56 -3.45
C THR A 7 -21.26 21.32 -2.62
N ILE A 8 -21.64 20.25 -3.31
CA ILE A 8 -21.74 18.92 -2.71
C ILE A 8 -20.30 18.44 -2.61
N ASP A 9 -19.74 18.52 -1.41
CA ASP A 9 -18.45 17.90 -1.08
C ASP A 9 -18.64 16.38 -1.08
N PRO A 10 -18.03 15.63 -2.02
CA PRO A 10 -18.26 14.20 -2.17
C PRO A 10 -17.74 13.37 -0.98
N TRP A 11 -16.97 13.98 -0.05
CA TRP A 11 -16.35 13.27 1.07
C TRP A 11 -17.08 13.41 2.40
N THR A 12 -18.11 14.25 2.49
CA THR A 12 -18.85 14.50 3.76
C THR A 12 -20.27 13.94 3.76
N SER A 13 -20.75 13.41 2.64
CA SER A 13 -22.07 12.82 2.56
C SER A 13 -22.05 11.40 3.12
N ALA A 14 -22.72 11.17 4.25
CA ALA A 14 -22.88 9.85 4.87
C ALA A 14 -23.58 8.82 3.96
N ASP A 15 -24.11 9.26 2.83
CA ASP A 15 -24.82 8.44 1.83
C ASP A 15 -23.91 7.94 0.70
N HIS A 16 -22.66 8.40 0.59
CA HIS A 16 -21.71 7.86 -0.38
C HIS A 16 -20.87 6.77 0.28
N ASP A 17 -21.45 5.58 0.40
CA ASP A 17 -20.65 4.38 0.58
C ASP A 17 -19.96 4.09 -0.77
N PRO A 18 -18.62 4.13 -0.86
CA PRO A 18 -17.90 3.76 -2.07
C PRO A 18 -18.11 2.29 -2.48
N HIS A 19 -18.77 1.49 -1.62
CA HIS A 19 -19.19 0.12 -1.89
C HIS A 19 -20.67 -0.02 -2.26
N GLN A 20 -21.44 1.07 -2.33
CA GLN A 20 -22.85 1.01 -2.70
C GLN A 20 -23.03 0.96 -4.22
N PRO A 21 -23.68 -0.08 -4.77
CA PRO A 21 -23.92 -0.18 -6.21
C PRO A 21 -24.86 0.93 -6.71
N PRO A 22 -24.78 1.31 -8.01
CA PRO A 22 -25.58 2.40 -8.56
C PRO A 22 -27.05 2.00 -8.59
N ALA A 23 -27.95 2.99 -8.50
CA ALA A 23 -29.39 2.75 -8.57
C ALA A 23 -29.77 2.09 -9.92
N VAL A 24 -30.51 0.98 -9.82
CA VAL A 24 -30.90 0.10 -10.93
C VAL A 24 -31.52 0.88 -12.09
N GLY A 25 -30.78 0.99 -13.19
CA GLY A 25 -31.24 1.44 -14.49
C GLY A 25 -30.67 0.51 -15.55
N SER A 26 -31.55 -0.19 -16.29
CA SER A 26 -31.25 -1.15 -17.37
C SER A 26 -30.18 -2.21 -17.04
N ASP A 27 -30.57 -3.48 -17.00
CA ASP A 27 -29.68 -4.61 -16.67
C ASP A 27 -28.35 -4.61 -17.46
N ALA A 28 -28.37 -4.19 -18.74
CA ALA A 28 -27.18 -4.11 -19.59
C ALA A 28 -26.20 -2.97 -19.22
N ASP A 29 -26.72 -1.82 -18.79
CA ASP A 29 -25.89 -0.69 -18.36
C ASP A 29 -25.29 -0.99 -16.97
N THR A 30 -26.01 -1.77 -16.16
CA THR A 30 -25.55 -2.20 -14.83
C THR A 30 -24.47 -3.29 -14.95
N GLU A 31 -24.63 -4.29 -15.82
CA GLU A 31 -23.60 -5.30 -16.11
C GLU A 31 -22.29 -4.68 -16.64
N ASN A 32 -22.39 -3.63 -17.46
CA ASN A 32 -21.22 -2.91 -17.98
C ASN A 32 -20.46 -2.17 -16.88
N LEU A 33 -21.18 -1.48 -15.98
CA LEU A 33 -20.59 -0.80 -14.83
C LEU A 33 -19.89 -1.77 -13.85
N TYR A 34 -20.48 -2.94 -13.60
CA TYR A 34 -19.84 -3.95 -12.75
C TYR A 34 -18.55 -4.50 -13.37
N ALA A 35 -18.52 -4.71 -14.70
CA ALA A 35 -17.31 -5.15 -15.39
C ALA A 35 -16.18 -4.10 -15.33
N ASP A 36 -16.51 -2.81 -15.45
CA ASP A 36 -15.54 -1.72 -15.29
C ASP A 36 -14.98 -1.66 -13.86
N TRP A 37 -15.83 -1.85 -12.84
CA TRP A 37 -15.40 -1.91 -11.45
C TRP A 37 -14.50 -3.11 -11.15
N ASP A 38 -14.82 -4.29 -11.69
CA ASP A 38 -13.99 -5.48 -11.53
C ASP A 38 -12.59 -5.27 -12.15
N LEU A 39 -12.51 -4.59 -13.29
CA LEU A 39 -11.24 -4.22 -13.92
C LEU A 39 -10.44 -3.23 -13.07
N GLU A 40 -11.09 -2.23 -12.49
CA GLU A 40 -10.44 -1.24 -11.61
C GLU A 40 -9.93 -1.89 -10.31
N ILE A 41 -10.72 -2.81 -9.74
CA ILE A 41 -10.33 -3.60 -8.58
C ILE A 41 -9.09 -4.43 -8.89
N GLU A 42 -9.08 -5.17 -10.01
CA GLU A 42 -7.94 -6.00 -10.39
C GLU A 42 -6.69 -5.15 -10.69
N HIS A 43 -6.88 -3.99 -11.33
CA HIS A 43 -5.80 -3.03 -11.56
C HIS A 43 -5.15 -2.60 -10.24
N HIS A 44 -5.93 -2.19 -9.25
CA HIS A 44 -5.40 -1.75 -7.96
C HIS A 44 -4.79 -2.89 -7.14
N ARG A 45 -5.31 -4.11 -7.24
CA ARG A 45 -4.70 -5.30 -6.63
C ARG A 45 -3.32 -5.57 -7.21
N ALA A 46 -3.19 -5.58 -8.53
CA ALA A 46 -1.92 -5.77 -9.21
C ALA A 46 -0.90 -4.67 -8.86
N GLN A 47 -1.36 -3.41 -8.76
CA GLN A 47 -0.54 -2.29 -8.30
C GLN A 47 -0.05 -2.50 -6.87
N LEU A 48 -0.93 -2.86 -5.93
CA LEU A 48 -0.55 -3.10 -4.54
C LEU A 48 0.50 -4.21 -4.41
N VAL A 49 0.30 -5.34 -5.10
CA VAL A 49 1.27 -6.46 -5.12
C VAL A 49 2.62 -6.00 -5.65
N THR A 50 2.62 -5.22 -6.74
CA THR A 50 3.84 -4.68 -7.34
C THR A 50 4.56 -3.75 -6.36
N SER A 51 3.85 -2.81 -5.74
CA SER A 51 4.43 -1.86 -4.78
C SER A 51 5.01 -2.55 -3.55
N LEU A 52 4.32 -3.56 -3.01
CA LEU A 52 4.83 -4.34 -1.87
C LEU A 52 6.10 -5.12 -2.24
N ASN A 53 6.16 -5.71 -3.44
CA ASN A 53 7.38 -6.36 -3.93
C ASN A 53 8.54 -5.36 -4.11
N THR A 54 8.28 -4.17 -4.65
CA THR A 54 9.27 -3.10 -4.75
C THR A 54 9.80 -2.70 -3.36
N ALA A 55 8.91 -2.55 -2.39
CA ALA A 55 9.28 -2.23 -1.01
C ALA A 55 10.14 -3.33 -0.38
N LEU A 56 9.79 -4.61 -0.57
CA LEU A 56 10.59 -5.74 -0.08
C LEU A 56 12.00 -5.75 -0.64
N SER A 57 12.15 -5.49 -1.95
CA SER A 57 13.45 -5.41 -2.61
C SER A 57 14.29 -4.27 -2.03
N ALA A 58 13.72 -3.08 -1.91
CA ALA A 58 14.39 -1.91 -1.35
C ALA A 58 14.82 -2.14 0.11
N LEU A 59 13.94 -2.71 0.94
CA LEU A 59 14.24 -3.02 2.35
C LEU A 59 15.29 -4.12 2.50
N THR A 60 15.31 -5.11 1.60
CA THR A 60 16.37 -6.13 1.58
C THR A 60 17.73 -5.52 1.23
N GLY A 61 17.76 -4.58 0.28
CA GLY A 61 18.95 -3.81 -0.05
C GLY A 61 19.42 -2.95 1.13
N ALA A 62 18.50 -2.23 1.78
CA ALA A 62 18.80 -1.41 2.96
C ALA A 62 19.33 -2.26 4.13
N HIS A 63 18.71 -3.42 4.39
CA HIS A 63 19.17 -4.36 5.41
C HIS A 63 20.59 -4.85 5.12
N THR A 64 20.89 -5.17 3.86
CA THR A 64 22.25 -5.59 3.46
C THR A 64 23.27 -4.48 3.67
N ALA A 65 22.92 -3.24 3.30
CA ALA A 65 23.80 -2.09 3.48
C ALA A 65 24.08 -1.79 4.95
N VAL A 66 23.05 -1.78 5.82
CA VAL A 66 23.25 -1.52 7.24
C VAL A 66 24.03 -2.65 7.92
N SER A 67 23.79 -3.91 7.56
CA SER A 67 24.60 -5.03 8.03
C SER A 67 26.07 -4.92 7.62
N ALA A 68 26.36 -4.40 6.42
CA ALA A 68 27.73 -4.17 5.99
C ALA A 68 28.40 -3.05 6.82
N LEU A 69 27.70 -1.92 7.04
CA LEU A 69 28.19 -0.81 7.85
C LEU A 69 28.49 -1.22 9.29
N LEU A 70 27.66 -2.09 9.87
CA LEU A 70 27.81 -2.64 11.23
C LEU A 70 28.80 -3.82 11.32
N SER A 71 29.36 -4.29 10.21
CA SER A 71 30.26 -5.45 10.21
C SER A 71 31.68 -5.06 10.63
N ASP A 72 32.41 -5.99 11.25
CA ASP A 72 33.83 -5.81 11.60
C ASP A 72 34.75 -5.54 10.39
N GLN A 73 34.28 -5.79 9.16
CA GLN A 73 35.07 -5.57 7.94
C GLN A 73 35.05 -4.12 7.46
N VAL A 74 33.90 -3.43 7.57
CA VAL A 74 33.76 -2.01 7.18
C VAL A 74 33.83 -1.12 8.41
N TYR A 75 33.15 -1.53 9.50
CA TYR A 75 33.09 -0.90 10.81
C TYR A 75 32.95 0.63 10.73
N ASP A 76 31.78 1.07 10.29
CA ASP A 76 31.43 2.49 10.29
C ASP A 76 31.12 2.92 11.73
N VAL A 77 31.90 3.85 12.27
CA VAL A 77 31.86 4.23 13.70
C VAL A 77 30.53 4.92 14.04
N GLU A 78 30.02 5.76 13.15
CA GLU A 78 28.74 6.46 13.31
C GLU A 78 27.56 5.49 13.40
N PHE A 79 27.61 4.39 12.63
CA PHE A 79 26.62 3.32 12.71
C PHE A 79 26.88 2.33 13.86
N SER A 80 28.13 2.01 14.17
CA SER A 80 28.47 0.89 15.07
C SER A 80 28.52 1.29 16.54
N GLU A 81 28.92 2.52 16.84
CA GLU A 81 29.10 3.00 18.22
C GLU A 81 28.03 4.02 18.64
N GLY A 82 27.27 4.54 17.68
CA GLY A 82 26.13 5.43 17.92
C GLY A 82 24.83 4.65 18.13
N THR A 83 23.98 5.10 19.06
CA THR A 83 22.63 4.55 19.27
C THR A 83 21.77 4.63 18.00
N SER A 84 21.97 5.67 17.20
CA SER A 84 21.21 5.89 15.96
C SER A 84 21.41 4.78 14.92
N GLY A 85 22.60 4.16 14.86
CA GLY A 85 22.85 3.10 13.88
C GLY A 85 22.13 1.80 14.22
N GLU A 86 22.12 1.43 15.51
CA GLU A 86 21.30 0.32 16.02
C GLU A 86 19.81 0.56 15.77
N ASP A 87 19.32 1.78 16.05
CA ASP A 87 17.92 2.16 15.80
C ASP A 87 17.55 2.03 14.31
N VAL A 88 18.43 2.47 13.40
CA VAL A 88 18.22 2.33 11.95
C VAL A 88 18.18 0.86 11.54
N ALA A 89 19.07 0.02 12.06
CA ALA A 89 19.09 -1.42 11.76
C ALA A 89 17.83 -2.13 12.27
N ALA A 90 17.39 -1.79 13.49
CA ALA A 90 16.15 -2.31 14.08
C ALA A 90 14.93 -1.87 13.26
N PHE A 91 14.86 -0.59 12.88
CA PHE A 91 13.77 -0.06 12.07
C PHE A 91 13.67 -0.74 10.70
N ILE A 92 14.80 -0.96 10.01
CA ILE A 92 14.83 -1.64 8.71
C ILE A 92 14.40 -3.10 8.86
N THR A 93 14.89 -3.79 9.88
CA THR A 93 14.52 -5.18 10.18
C THR A 93 13.02 -5.33 10.42
N GLU A 94 12.45 -4.44 11.23
CA GLU A 94 11.03 -4.46 11.54
C GLU A 94 10.18 -4.07 10.33
N SER A 95 10.61 -3.07 9.57
CA SER A 95 9.94 -2.69 8.31
C SER A 95 9.89 -3.88 7.34
N LEU A 96 10.99 -4.61 7.18
CA LEU A 96 11.04 -5.80 6.33
C LEU A 96 10.07 -6.90 6.81
N ARG A 97 9.99 -7.11 8.13
CA ARG A 97 9.04 -8.06 8.73
C ARG A 97 7.59 -7.66 8.44
N LEU A 98 7.25 -6.40 8.68
CA LEU A 98 5.89 -5.88 8.47
C LEU A 98 5.51 -5.88 6.98
N THR A 99 6.42 -5.52 6.08
CA THR A 99 6.15 -5.57 4.63
C THR A 99 5.96 -7.00 4.13
N ARG A 100 6.71 -7.98 4.66
CA ARG A 100 6.49 -9.41 4.33
C ARG A 100 5.11 -9.87 4.79
N ALA A 101 4.68 -9.47 5.99
CA ALA A 101 3.36 -9.78 6.50
C ALA A 101 2.26 -9.16 5.62
N ALA A 102 2.39 -7.87 5.27
CA ALA A 102 1.46 -7.18 4.38
C ALA A 102 1.36 -7.89 3.02
N TYR A 103 2.49 -8.23 2.39
CA TYR A 103 2.52 -8.98 1.14
C TYR A 103 1.78 -10.32 1.23
N ALA A 104 2.07 -11.12 2.26
CA ALA A 104 1.43 -12.42 2.44
C ALA A 104 -0.09 -12.29 2.67
N LEU A 105 -0.52 -11.28 3.42
CA LEU A 105 -1.94 -10.99 3.63
C LEU A 105 -2.62 -10.54 2.33
N THR A 106 -1.97 -9.70 1.51
CA THR A 106 -2.49 -9.30 0.21
C THR A 106 -2.67 -10.50 -0.71
N GLN A 107 -1.68 -11.39 -0.81
CA GLN A 107 -1.81 -12.63 -1.60
C GLN A 107 -2.98 -13.48 -1.10
N HIS A 108 -3.11 -13.65 0.22
CA HIS A 108 -4.23 -14.40 0.79
C HIS A 108 -5.61 -13.78 0.52
N VAL A 109 -5.71 -12.45 0.47
CA VAL A 109 -6.97 -11.76 0.15
C VAL A 109 -7.31 -11.90 -1.32
N THR A 110 -6.34 -11.72 -2.22
CA THR A 110 -6.53 -11.80 -3.67
C THR A 110 -6.74 -13.23 -4.17
N ASP A 111 -6.10 -14.24 -3.56
CA ASP A 111 -6.28 -15.65 -3.96
C ASP A 111 -7.64 -16.24 -3.57
N ARG A 112 -8.38 -15.58 -2.65
CA ARG A 112 -9.70 -16.05 -2.18
C ARG A 112 -10.88 -15.40 -2.91
N SER A 113 -10.63 -14.35 -3.69
CA SER A 113 -11.64 -13.68 -4.52
C SER A 113 -11.69 -14.30 -5.90
#